data_AF-A0A6V7M7Q2-F1
#
_entry.id   AF-A0A6V7M7Q2-F1
#
_cell.length_a   1.000
_cell.length_b   1.000
_cell.length_c   1.000
_cell.angle_alpha   90.00
_cell.angle_beta   90.00
_cell.angle_gamma   90.00
#
_symmetry.space_group_name_H-M   'P 1'
#
loop_
_entity.id
_entity.type
_entity.pdbx_description
1 polymer ?
#
loop_
_entity_poly.entity_id
_entity_poly.type
_entity_poly.pdbx_seq_one_letter_code
_entity_poly.pdbx_strand_id
1 'polypeptide(L)' 'HSVMLGDFDTAENPDCNPLFCAHCATTYNISYIVKHPNFKAETFDRNIALIRLDDSIAFT' A
#
# COMPACT_ATOMS: atom_id res chain seq x y z
N HIS A 1 -4.76 4.37 -10.08
CA HIS A 1 -3.75 4.37 -8.99
C HIS A 1 -4.06 3.21 -8.06
N SER A 2 -3.04 2.54 -7.52
CA SER A 2 -3.20 1.35 -6.68
C SER A 2 -2.13 1.30 -5.59
N VAL A 3 -2.34 0.44 -4.59
CA VAL A 3 -1.34 0.08 -3.58
C VAL A 3 -1.13 -1.43 -3.57
N MET A 4 0.11 -1.86 -3.34
CA MET A 4 0.46 -3.27 -3.19
C MET A 4 0.68 -3.56 -1.70
N LEU A 5 0.13 -4.66 -1.22
CA LEU A 5 0.19 -5.09 0.19
C LEU A 5 0.72 -6.52 0.28
N GLY A 6 1.47 -6.79 1.35
CA GLY A 6 2.00 -8.13 1.65
C GLY A 6 3.26 -8.50 0.86
N ASP A 7 3.87 -7.57 0.14
CA ASP A 7 5.09 -7.78 -0.63
C ASP A 7 6.35 -7.68 0.24
N PHE A 8 7.35 -8.53 -0.03
CA PHE A 8 8.67 -8.44 0.59
C PHE A 8 9.78 -8.20 -0.44
N ASP A 9 9.84 -8.99 -1.52
CA ASP A 9 10.76 -8.76 -2.64
C ASP A 9 10.01 -8.43 -3.94
N THR A 10 10.05 -7.15 -4.31
CA THR A 10 9.36 -6.62 -5.51
C THR A 10 9.78 -7.28 -6.84
N ALA A 11 10.87 -8.05 -6.88
CA ALA A 11 11.30 -8.78 -8.07
C ALA A 11 10.58 -10.14 -8.24
N GLU A 12 9.98 -10.69 -7.18
CA GLU A 12 9.40 -12.04 -7.14
C GLU A 12 7.98 -12.01 -6.55
N ASN A 13 7.09 -12.89 -7.02
CA ASN A 13 5.76 -13.06 -6.42
C ASN A 13 5.18 -14.43 -6.81
N PRO A 14 4.98 -15.38 -5.86
CA PRO A 14 5.18 -15.22 -4.41
C PRO A 14 6.66 -15.22 -3.99
N ASP A 15 6.95 -14.55 -2.88
CA ASP A 15 8.25 -14.58 -2.23
C ASP A 15 8.52 -15.99 -1.65
N CYS A 16 9.53 -16.68 -2.19
CA CYS A 16 9.83 -18.07 -1.85
C CYS A 16 11.22 -18.25 -1.27
N ASN A 17 11.33 -19.18 -0.31
CA ASN A 17 12.60 -19.76 0.12
C ASN A 17 12.54 -21.29 -0.03
N PRO A 18 13.65 -22.03 0.17
CA PRO A 18 13.66 -23.49 -0.02
C PRO A 18 12.68 -24.29 0.85
N LEU A 19 12.13 -23.73 1.92
CA LEU A 19 11.23 -24.40 2.86
C LEU A 19 9.76 -24.03 2.66
N PHE A 20 9.47 -22.78 2.28
CA PHE A 20 8.10 -22.30 2.07
C PHE A 20 8.05 -21.05 1.21
N CYS A 21 6.85 -20.73 0.71
CA CYS A 21 6.54 -19.46 0.05
C CYS A 21 5.53 -18.67 0.88
N ALA A 22 5.65 -17.34 0.85
CA ALA A 22 4.67 -16.43 1.42
C ALA A 22 3.37 -16.40 0.58
N HIS A 23 2.33 -15.78 1.12
CA HIS A 23 1.15 -15.43 0.34
C HIS A 23 1.52 -14.40 -0.74
N CYS A 24 0.88 -14.50 -1.90
CA CYS A 24 1.12 -13.55 -2.98
C CYS A 24 0.80 -12.11 -2.55
N ALA A 25 1.66 -11.18 -2.94
CA ALA A 25 1.37 -9.76 -2.79
C ALA A 25 0.07 -9.43 -3.55
N THR A 26 -0.80 -8.64 -2.91
CA THR A 26 -2.11 -8.29 -3.46
C THR A 26 -2.17 -6.81 -3.76
N THR A 27 -2.72 -6.46 -4.92
CA THR A 27 -2.88 -5.06 -5.36
C THR A 27 -4.32 -4.62 -5.16
N TYR A 28 -4.51 -3.46 -4.52
CA TYR A 28 -5.80 -2.85 -4.27
C TYR A 28 -5.92 -1.50 -4.99
N ASN A 29 -7.08 -1.24 -5.58
CA ASN A 29 -7.39 0.06 -6.15
C ASN A 29 -7.65 1.09 -5.05
N ILE A 30 -7.29 2.33 -5.34
CA ILE A 30 -7.52 3.47 -4.44
C ILE A 30 -8.88 4.06 -4.76
N SER A 31 -9.75 4.12 -3.76
CA SER A 31 -11.05 4.78 -3.86
C SER A 31 -10.90 6.29 -3.83
N TYR A 32 -10.27 6.81 -2.76
CA TYR A 32 -10.00 8.24 -2.61
C TYR A 32 -8.85 8.50 -1.64
N ILE A 33 -8.33 9.72 -1.70
CA ILE A 33 -7.22 10.21 -0.88
C ILE A 33 -7.69 11.42 -0.07
N VAL A 34 -7.44 11.41 1.23
CA VAL A 34 -7.71 12.53 2.14
C VAL A 34 -6.38 13.16 2.52
N LYS A 35 -6.07 14.33 1.95
CA LYS A 35 -4.87 15.10 2.30
C LYS A 35 -5.10 15.85 3.60
N HIS A 36 -4.03 16.05 4.39
CA HIS A 36 -4.12 16.92 5.56
C HIS A 36 -4.57 18.33 5.15
N PRO A 37 -5.60 18.93 5.80
CA PRO A 37 -6.21 20.19 5.34
C PRO A 37 -5.24 21.37 5.31
N ASN A 38 -4.24 21.36 6.21
CA ASN A 38 -3.21 22.39 6.30
C ASN A 38 -1.86 21.97 5.69
N PHE A 39 -1.85 20.99 4.77
CA PHE A 39 -0.62 20.64 4.06
C PHE A 39 -0.10 21.86 3.28
N LYS A 40 1.20 22.14 3.40
CA LYS A 40 1.87 23.23 2.67
C LYS A 40 2.95 22.66 1.75
N ALA A 41 2.74 22.76 0.45
CA ALA A 41 3.61 22.14 -0.54
C ALA A 41 5.02 22.77 -0.60
N GLU A 42 5.13 24.06 -0.25
CA GLU A 42 6.40 24.79 -0.33
C GLU A 42 7.37 24.40 0.80
N THR A 43 6.82 23.97 1.94
CA THR A 43 7.59 23.66 3.16
C THR A 43 7.52 22.20 3.57
N PHE A 44 6.65 21.42 2.91
CA PHE A 44 6.25 20.07 3.34
C PHE A 44 5.71 20.01 4.78
N ASP A 45 5.19 21.13 5.30
CA ASP A 45 4.52 21.14 6.59
C ASP A 45 3.24 20.30 6.51
N ARG A 46 3.02 19.47 7.54
CA ARG A 46 1.89 18.52 7.66
C ARG A 46 1.74 17.63 6.43
N ASN A 47 2.87 17.13 5.92
CA ASN A 47 2.94 16.21 4.79
C ASN A 47 2.47 14.80 5.19
N ILE A 48 1.16 14.65 5.34
CA ILE A 48 0.48 13.38 5.62
C ILE A 48 -0.86 13.31 4.87
N ALA A 49 -1.25 12.11 4.47
CA ALA A 49 -2.54 11.82 3.86
C ALA A 49 -3.01 10.42 4.24
N LEU A 50 -4.31 10.19 4.13
CA LEU A 50 -4.92 8.87 4.24
C LEU A 50 -5.35 8.39 2.86
N ILE A 51 -5.14 7.11 2.57
CA ILE A 51 -5.59 6.44 1.35
C ILE A 51 -6.70 5.47 1.75
N ARG A 52 -7.90 5.65 1.19
CA ARG A 52 -9.00 4.69 1.31
C ARG A 52 -8.98 3.73 0.12
N LEU A 53 -8.92 2.44 0.41
CA LEU A 53 -9.03 1.37 -0.60
C LEU A 53 -10.47 1.17 -1.03
N ASP A 54 -10.66 0.75 -2.28
CA ASP A 54 -11.99 0.39 -2.81
C ASP A 54 -12.58 -0.82 -2.08
N ASP A 55 -11.75 -1.82 -1.81
CA ASP A 55 -12.13 -3.06 -1.14
C ASP A 55 -11.49 -3.17 0.26
N SER A 56 -12.16 -3.91 1.14
CA SER A 56 -11.62 -4.24 2.46
C SER A 56 -10.52 -5.29 2.34
N ILE A 57 -9.47 -5.15 3.14
CA ILE A 57 -8.39 -6.13 3.22
C ILE A 57 -8.83 -7.28 4.13
N ALA A 58 -8.59 -8.52 3.69
CA ALA A 58 -8.60 -9.69 4.57
C ALA A 58 -7.20 -9.86 5.17
N PHE A 59 -7.10 -9.88 6.50
CA PHE A 59 -5.82 -10.10 7.19
C PHE A 59 -5.46 -11.58 7.14
N THR A 60 -4.21 -11.88 6.76
CA THR A 60 -3.68 -13.22 6.56
C THR A 60 -2.29 -13.35 7.17
#